data_AF-A0A4D8RTE2-F1
#
_entry.id   AF-A0A4D8RTE2-F1
#
_cell.length_a   1.000
_cell.length_b   1.000
_cell.length_c   1.000
_cell.angle_alpha   90.00
_cell.angle_beta   90.00
_cell.angle_gamma   90.00
#
_symmetry.space_group_name_H-M   'P 1'
#
loop_
_entity.id
_entity.type
_entity.pdbx_description
1 polymer ?
#
loop_
_entity_poly.entity_id
_entity_poly.type
_entity_poly.pdbx_seq_one_letter_code
_entity_poly.pdbx_strand_id
1 'polypeptide(L)'
;MSQLRLVMALLVALAFTLTLTPLVNALQFYPNGNQPIPYQVPTKLTYSLKVYNSTKVGNSTTVSLVESAVINYQVTSLNGTWVKVNVNSNYTPVKNVTFIQPGSYVVNYALDPLNLSYPYIYPGFLSNSTSYAIESNVSTVILSFVTSTSNNVTGQTVYRYSELSPVTSSLLVLPSGLVQTINRTVSGLDFVMNLTGYQLSNALQPTNFTSRPGYVYVNMTYSNFSATYQPSGYVEYVYPALLPGNLLLMVQYNINELNAFPLGGYTSVNGQLVNFIIQVGTPTTLVTNFISNANGTLTWNSLKLSYVGNVTKTVQGTTFNLEEYTSKVTRGNITFATATIYALKNMVVEVNYNQTFPSFSSYKLEFINGSYINPSLHFPYLTGYQNTTLPYKPVNPSESFTIAVVVTLIVIAILVILHRR
;
A
#
# COMPACT_ATOMS: atom_id res chain seq x y z
N MET A 1 -46.78 -12.56 37.47
CA MET A 1 -45.88 -11.50 36.97
C MET A 1 -44.43 -11.96 36.68
N SER A 2 -44.00 -13.17 37.07
CA SER A 2 -42.62 -13.63 36.86
C SER A 2 -42.34 -14.21 35.46
N GLN A 3 -43.30 -14.92 34.86
CA GLN A 3 -43.08 -15.59 33.56
C GLN A 3 -42.96 -14.61 32.39
N LEU A 4 -43.72 -13.50 32.40
CA LEU A 4 -43.62 -12.48 31.35
C LEU A 4 -42.23 -11.81 31.34
N ARG A 5 -41.64 -11.59 32.53
CA ARG A 5 -40.29 -11.03 32.67
C ARG A 5 -39.21 -12.01 32.22
N LEU A 6 -39.41 -13.31 32.45
CA LEU A 6 -38.50 -14.36 31.98
C LEU A 6 -38.51 -14.48 30.46
N VAL A 7 -39.69 -14.46 29.83
CA VAL A 7 -39.84 -14.52 28.36
C VAL A 7 -39.27 -13.26 27.71
N MET A 8 -39.48 -12.09 28.30
CA MET A 8 -38.94 -10.83 27.80
C MET A 8 -37.41 -10.74 27.97
N ALA A 9 -36.84 -11.27 29.05
CA ALA A 9 -35.40 -11.41 29.22
C ALA A 9 -34.79 -12.41 28.22
N LEU A 10 -35.49 -13.51 27.92
CA LEU A 10 -35.06 -14.50 26.94
C LEU A 10 -35.13 -13.94 25.51
N LEU A 11 -36.14 -13.14 25.18
CA LEU A 11 -36.28 -12.45 23.89
C LEU A 11 -35.21 -11.37 23.71
N VAL A 12 -34.87 -10.62 24.77
CA VAL A 12 -33.75 -9.66 24.72
C VAL A 12 -32.41 -10.40 24.61
N ALA A 13 -32.22 -11.52 25.31
CA ALA A 13 -31.02 -12.35 25.16
C ALA A 13 -30.91 -13.00 23.77
N LEU A 14 -32.03 -13.42 23.16
CA LEU A 14 -32.06 -13.91 21.76
C LEU A 14 -31.82 -12.79 20.74
N ALA A 15 -32.32 -11.58 21.00
CA ALA A 15 -32.07 -10.42 20.15
C ALA A 15 -30.60 -9.97 20.20
N PHE A 16 -29.91 -10.19 21.33
CA PHE A 16 -28.47 -9.93 21.47
C PHE A 16 -27.57 -11.07 20.98
N THR A 17 -28.06 -12.32 20.88
CA THR A 17 -27.29 -13.41 20.25
C THR A 17 -27.45 -13.46 18.73
N LEU A 18 -28.49 -12.84 18.17
CA LEU A 18 -28.72 -12.72 16.72
C LEU A 18 -28.04 -11.50 16.06
N THR A 19 -27.28 -10.69 16.81
CA THR A 19 -26.47 -9.58 16.26
C THR A 19 -24.97 -9.87 16.18
N LEU A 20 -24.54 -11.10 16.47
CA LEU A 20 -23.27 -11.60 15.91
C LEU A 20 -23.52 -12.04 14.47
N THR A 21 -23.90 -11.09 13.62
CA THR A 21 -23.50 -11.17 12.22
C THR A 21 -21.98 -11.33 12.24
N PRO A 22 -21.38 -12.28 11.49
CA PRO A 22 -19.98 -12.11 11.16
C PRO A 22 -19.93 -10.72 10.54
N LEU A 23 -19.18 -9.81 11.17
CA LEU A 23 -18.79 -8.56 10.55
C LEU A 23 -18.24 -8.95 9.18
N VAL A 24 -19.05 -8.82 8.14
CA VAL A 24 -18.56 -8.72 6.78
C VAL A 24 -17.86 -7.38 6.80
N ASN A 25 -16.63 -7.37 7.33
CA ASN A 25 -15.75 -6.23 7.24
C ASN A 25 -15.60 -6.02 5.75
N ALA A 26 -16.33 -5.04 5.21
CA ALA A 26 -16.07 -4.56 3.89
C ALA A 26 -14.56 -4.29 3.83
N LEU A 27 -13.91 -4.85 2.82
CA LEU A 27 -12.48 -4.66 2.64
C LEU A 27 -12.19 -3.16 2.64
N GLN A 28 -11.17 -2.76 3.38
CA GLN A 28 -10.80 -1.37 3.46
C GLN A 28 -9.93 -0.99 2.26
N PHE A 29 -9.95 0.30 1.90
CA PHE A 29 -9.17 0.82 0.77
C PHE A 29 -7.69 0.54 0.92
N TYR A 30 -7.19 0.55 2.14
CA TYR A 30 -5.88 0.05 2.54
C TYR A 30 -6.09 -0.61 3.91
N PRO A 31 -5.16 -1.46 4.36
CA PRO A 31 -5.19 -1.96 5.73
C PRO A 31 -5.09 -0.76 6.66
N ASN A 32 -6.21 -0.31 7.27
CA ASN A 32 -6.11 0.81 8.21
C ASN A 32 -5.21 0.38 9.36
N GLY A 33 -4.24 1.24 9.65
CA GLY A 33 -3.24 0.97 10.66
C GLY A 33 -3.85 0.70 12.03
N ASN A 34 -3.14 -0.11 12.81
CA ASN A 34 -3.25 -0.25 14.26
C ASN A 34 -4.29 -1.22 14.82
N GLN A 35 -4.87 -2.07 13.97
CA GLN A 35 -5.72 -3.14 14.46
C GLN A 35 -5.05 -4.49 14.22
N PRO A 36 -4.77 -5.27 15.28
CA PRO A 36 -4.32 -6.63 15.09
C PRO A 36 -5.43 -7.41 14.39
N ILE A 37 -5.13 -7.92 13.20
CA ILE A 37 -6.07 -8.74 12.42
C ILE A 37 -5.87 -10.20 12.82
N PRO A 38 -6.77 -10.81 13.60
CA PRO A 38 -6.72 -12.26 13.81
C PRO A 38 -6.78 -12.96 12.46
N TYR A 39 -5.86 -13.88 12.21
CA TYR A 39 -5.84 -14.65 10.98
C TYR A 39 -5.52 -16.10 11.26
N GLN A 40 -5.92 -16.98 10.34
CA GLN A 40 -5.63 -18.39 10.43
C GLN A 40 -4.79 -18.79 9.22
N VAL A 41 -3.79 -19.63 9.46
CA VAL A 41 -2.88 -20.11 8.43
C VAL A 41 -3.34 -21.50 7.98
N PRO A 42 -3.49 -21.76 6.67
CA PRO A 42 -3.91 -23.08 6.19
C PRO A 42 -2.92 -24.18 6.53
N THR A 43 -3.36 -25.24 7.21
CA THR A 43 -2.53 -26.41 7.52
C THR A 43 -2.68 -27.54 6.51
N LYS A 44 -3.80 -27.57 5.79
CA LYS A 44 -4.05 -28.47 4.65
C LYS A 44 -4.81 -27.75 3.56
N LEU A 45 -4.46 -28.00 2.31
CA LEU A 45 -5.21 -27.54 1.14
C LEU A 45 -5.30 -28.67 0.12
N THR A 46 -6.45 -28.84 -0.50
CA THR A 46 -6.66 -29.75 -1.63
C THR A 46 -7.28 -28.95 -2.77
N TYR A 47 -6.65 -29.02 -3.94
CA TYR A 47 -7.11 -28.37 -5.16
C TYR A 47 -7.35 -29.38 -6.27
N SER A 48 -8.34 -29.09 -7.10
CA SER A 48 -8.49 -29.67 -8.44
C SER A 48 -7.89 -28.70 -9.46
N LEU A 49 -6.93 -29.17 -10.25
CA LEU A 49 -6.36 -28.46 -11.38
C LEU A 49 -6.95 -29.01 -12.67
N LYS A 50 -7.42 -28.13 -13.54
CA LYS A 50 -7.80 -28.45 -14.93
C LYS A 50 -7.01 -27.56 -15.88
N VAL A 51 -6.44 -28.15 -16.91
CA VAL A 51 -5.68 -27.44 -17.94
C VAL A 51 -6.43 -27.54 -19.24
N TYR A 52 -6.69 -26.40 -19.86
CA TYR A 52 -7.37 -26.31 -21.13
C TYR A 52 -6.44 -25.77 -22.21
N ASN A 53 -6.57 -26.29 -23.43
CA ASN A 53 -5.96 -25.71 -24.63
C ASN A 53 -7.05 -24.94 -25.39
N SER A 54 -6.82 -23.65 -25.58
CA SER A 54 -7.74 -22.74 -26.26
C SER A 54 -7.19 -22.42 -27.64
N THR A 55 -7.84 -22.92 -28.69
CA THR A 55 -7.47 -22.63 -30.08
C THR A 55 -8.51 -21.70 -30.70
N LYS A 56 -8.07 -20.54 -31.17
CA LYS A 56 -8.93 -19.59 -31.89
C LYS A 56 -8.80 -19.81 -33.39
N VAL A 57 -9.90 -20.15 -34.05
CA VAL A 57 -9.99 -20.27 -35.51
C VAL A 57 -11.05 -19.28 -35.98
N GLY A 58 -10.61 -18.16 -36.57
CA GLY A 58 -11.47 -17.03 -36.90
C GLY A 58 -12.08 -16.38 -35.65
N ASN A 59 -13.42 -16.28 -35.61
CA ASN A 59 -14.16 -15.77 -34.45
C ASN A 59 -14.59 -16.88 -33.46
N SER A 60 -14.27 -18.15 -33.74
CA SER A 60 -14.62 -19.28 -32.86
C SER A 60 -13.43 -19.66 -31.97
N THR A 61 -13.70 -19.84 -30.68
CA THR A 61 -12.72 -20.33 -29.70
C THR A 61 -13.13 -21.73 -29.28
N THR A 62 -12.32 -22.73 -29.63
CA THR A 62 -12.52 -24.11 -29.16
C THR A 62 -11.64 -24.34 -27.93
N VAL A 63 -12.27 -24.76 -26.83
CA VAL A 63 -11.59 -25.04 -25.56
C VAL A 63 -11.65 -26.55 -25.33
N SER A 64 -10.48 -27.18 -25.16
CA SER A 64 -10.35 -28.62 -24.94
C SER A 64 -9.61 -28.90 -23.64
N LEU A 65 -10.12 -29.84 -22.83
CA LEU A 65 -9.42 -30.29 -21.62
C LEU A 65 -8.23 -31.16 -22.03
N VAL A 66 -7.04 -30.84 -21.52
CA VAL A 66 -5.80 -31.58 -21.85
C VAL A 66 -5.17 -32.26 -20.65
N GLU A 67 -5.45 -31.80 -19.42
CA GLU A 67 -4.95 -32.42 -18.19
C GLU A 67 -5.89 -32.09 -17.02
N SER A 68 -6.01 -33.02 -16.08
CA SER A 68 -6.76 -32.87 -14.84
C SER A 68 -6.03 -33.54 -13.69
N ALA A 69 -5.71 -32.78 -12.65
CA ALA A 69 -4.94 -33.26 -11.51
C ALA A 69 -5.57 -32.85 -10.18
N VAL A 70 -5.14 -33.54 -9.12
CA VAL A 70 -5.38 -33.17 -7.73
C VAL A 70 -4.04 -32.77 -7.12
N ILE A 71 -4.06 -31.68 -6.36
CA ILE A 71 -2.89 -31.17 -5.65
C ILE A 71 -3.23 -31.10 -4.17
N ASN A 72 -2.41 -31.74 -3.35
CA ASN A 72 -2.54 -31.74 -1.90
C ASN A 72 -1.34 -31.03 -1.27
N TYR A 73 -1.61 -30.02 -0.46
CA TYR A 73 -0.63 -29.29 0.32
C TYR A 73 -0.81 -29.69 1.78
N GLN A 74 0.24 -30.24 2.39
CA GLN A 74 0.25 -30.62 3.80
C GLN A 74 1.33 -29.82 4.53
N VAL A 75 0.92 -28.93 5.44
CA VAL A 75 1.86 -28.24 6.32
C VAL A 75 2.41 -29.23 7.34
N THR A 76 3.73 -29.23 7.47
CA THR A 76 4.49 -30.08 8.41
C THR A 76 5.05 -29.29 9.59
N SER A 77 5.33 -28.00 9.39
CA SER A 77 5.71 -27.08 10.46
C SER A 77 5.29 -25.66 10.15
N LEU A 78 4.89 -24.92 11.19
CA LEU A 78 4.54 -23.50 11.14
C LEU A 78 5.38 -22.77 12.20
N ASN A 79 6.22 -21.84 11.78
CA ASN A 79 6.99 -20.98 12.67
C ASN A 79 6.78 -19.51 12.29
N GLY A 80 5.78 -18.89 12.93
CA GLY A 80 5.37 -17.53 12.59
C GLY A 80 4.88 -17.40 11.16
N THR A 81 5.60 -16.64 10.34
CA THR A 81 5.31 -16.45 8.91
C THR A 81 5.93 -17.51 7.99
N TRP A 82 6.79 -18.37 8.52
CA TRP A 82 7.44 -19.45 7.78
C TRP A 82 6.63 -20.75 7.85
N VAL A 83 6.34 -21.31 6.68
CA VAL A 83 5.57 -22.55 6.51
C VAL A 83 6.42 -23.57 5.78
N LYS A 84 6.56 -24.76 6.36
CA LYS A 84 7.10 -25.93 5.67
C LYS A 84 5.96 -26.78 5.17
N VAL A 85 5.84 -26.91 3.86
CA VAL A 85 4.73 -27.59 3.18
C VAL A 85 5.26 -28.73 2.31
N ASN A 86 4.55 -29.85 2.32
CA ASN A 86 4.76 -30.93 1.36
C ASN A 86 3.64 -30.90 0.32
N VAL A 87 4.01 -30.79 -0.95
CA VAL A 87 3.12 -30.71 -2.10
C VAL A 87 3.13 -32.06 -2.81
N ASN A 88 1.98 -32.73 -2.82
CA ASN A 88 1.78 -33.97 -3.55
C ASN A 88 0.79 -33.71 -4.69
N SER A 89 1.16 -34.07 -5.91
CA SER A 89 0.25 -33.96 -7.06
C SER A 89 0.47 -35.10 -8.04
N ASN A 90 -0.60 -35.47 -8.74
CA ASN A 90 -0.56 -36.35 -9.91
C ASN A 90 -0.53 -35.57 -11.24
N TYR A 91 -0.25 -34.27 -11.20
CA TYR A 91 -0.13 -33.43 -12.39
C TYR A 91 1.05 -33.85 -13.27
N THR A 92 0.81 -34.02 -14.57
CA THR A 92 1.87 -34.22 -15.55
C THR A 92 2.09 -32.96 -16.40
N PRO A 93 3.34 -32.49 -16.59
CA PRO A 93 3.61 -31.31 -17.40
C PRO A 93 3.09 -31.43 -18.83
N VAL A 94 2.37 -30.42 -19.30
CA VAL A 94 1.79 -30.38 -20.65
C VAL A 94 2.56 -29.36 -21.48
N LYS A 95 2.99 -29.72 -22.69
CA LYS A 95 3.80 -28.86 -23.59
C LYS A 95 5.03 -28.24 -22.89
N ASN A 96 5.71 -29.02 -22.03
CA ASN A 96 6.86 -28.58 -21.23
C ASN A 96 6.56 -27.44 -20.23
N VAL A 97 5.29 -27.14 -19.95
CA VAL A 97 4.90 -26.18 -18.92
C VAL A 97 4.68 -26.93 -17.61
N THR A 98 5.46 -26.59 -16.57
CA THR A 98 5.27 -27.11 -15.22
C THR A 98 4.59 -26.04 -14.38
N PHE A 99 3.28 -26.19 -14.14
CA PHE A 99 2.51 -25.24 -13.32
C PHE A 99 2.81 -25.39 -11.83
N ILE A 100 2.92 -26.64 -11.36
CA ILE A 100 3.32 -26.96 -10.00
C ILE A 100 4.17 -28.22 -9.99
N GLN A 101 5.17 -28.24 -9.12
CA GLN A 101 6.04 -29.39 -8.93
C GLN A 101 5.77 -30.02 -7.55
N PRO A 102 5.60 -31.36 -7.47
CA PRO A 102 5.56 -32.04 -6.19
C PRO A 102 6.90 -31.95 -5.47
N GLY A 103 6.88 -31.79 -4.14
CA GLY A 103 8.09 -31.68 -3.34
C GLY A 103 7.86 -31.04 -1.98
N SER A 104 8.95 -30.87 -1.22
CA SER A 104 8.93 -30.15 0.05
C SER A 104 9.46 -28.73 -0.14
N TYR A 105 8.69 -27.75 0.34
CA TYR A 105 8.98 -26.33 0.20
C TYR A 105 8.97 -25.63 1.55
N VAL A 106 9.76 -24.58 1.67
CA VAL A 106 9.74 -23.64 2.79
C VAL A 106 9.35 -22.28 2.20
N VAL A 107 8.18 -21.78 2.59
CA VAL A 107 7.58 -20.55 2.07
C VAL A 107 7.35 -19.59 3.22
N ASN A 108 7.68 -18.31 3.02
CA ASN A 108 7.22 -17.26 3.90
C ASN A 108 6.01 -16.58 3.27
N TYR A 109 4.80 -16.80 3.79
CA TYR A 109 3.58 -16.29 3.13
C TYR A 109 3.41 -14.77 3.21
N ALA A 110 4.20 -14.09 4.06
CA ALA A 110 4.19 -12.63 4.13
C ALA A 110 5.16 -12.02 3.12
N LEU A 111 6.35 -12.62 2.96
CA LEU A 111 7.35 -12.15 2.00
C LEU A 111 7.07 -12.61 0.57
N ASP A 112 6.43 -13.77 0.40
CA ASP A 112 6.11 -14.34 -0.91
C ASP A 112 4.63 -14.76 -1.01
N PRO A 113 3.70 -13.78 -1.01
CA PRO A 113 2.28 -14.06 -1.10
C PRO A 113 1.94 -14.70 -2.46
N LEU A 114 0.92 -15.55 -2.48
CA LEU A 114 0.45 -16.26 -3.70
C LEU A 114 1.46 -17.22 -4.35
N ASN A 115 2.55 -17.58 -3.67
CA ASN A 115 3.45 -18.64 -4.14
C ASN A 115 2.64 -19.93 -4.41
N LEU A 116 2.78 -20.52 -5.60
CA LEU A 116 2.00 -21.71 -5.98
C LEU A 116 2.33 -22.94 -5.14
N SER A 117 3.51 -23.03 -4.50
CA SER A 117 3.81 -24.06 -3.50
C SER A 117 3.01 -23.88 -2.20
N TYR A 118 2.39 -22.73 -1.97
CA TYR A 118 1.51 -22.44 -0.84
C TYR A 118 0.53 -21.28 -1.16
N PRO A 119 -0.57 -21.54 -1.91
CA PRO A 119 -1.43 -20.50 -2.49
C PRO A 119 -2.33 -19.83 -1.44
N TYR A 120 -1.72 -18.92 -0.68
CA TYR A 120 -2.33 -18.16 0.42
C TYR A 120 -1.90 -16.70 0.36
N ILE A 121 -2.82 -15.80 0.72
CA ILE A 121 -2.55 -14.38 0.92
C ILE A 121 -2.95 -14.01 2.34
N TYR A 122 -2.04 -13.36 3.08
CA TYR A 122 -2.38 -12.89 4.42
C TYR A 122 -3.60 -11.93 4.37
N PRO A 123 -4.66 -12.12 5.19
CA PRO A 123 -5.85 -11.28 5.16
C PRO A 123 -5.60 -9.78 5.28
N GLY A 124 -4.56 -9.37 6.01
CA GLY A 124 -4.19 -7.96 6.13
C GLY A 124 -3.59 -7.36 4.86
N PHE A 125 -3.40 -8.14 3.79
CA PHE A 125 -3.09 -7.62 2.46
C PHE A 125 -4.33 -7.39 1.60
N LEU A 126 -5.50 -7.92 1.98
CA LEU A 126 -6.71 -7.75 1.19
C LEU A 126 -7.21 -6.31 1.28
N SER A 127 -7.45 -5.71 0.11
CA SER A 127 -7.97 -4.36 -0.04
C SER A 127 -9.02 -4.31 -1.15
N ASN A 128 -9.95 -3.36 -1.10
CA ASN A 128 -10.89 -3.06 -2.19
C ASN A 128 -10.35 -2.03 -3.19
N SER A 129 -9.05 -1.73 -3.15
CA SER A 129 -8.42 -0.75 -4.03
C SER A 129 -8.37 -1.23 -5.48
N THR A 130 -8.52 -0.28 -6.40
CA THR A 130 -8.48 -0.55 -7.83
C THR A 130 -7.15 -1.12 -8.28
N SER A 131 -6.03 -0.74 -7.65
CA SER A 131 -4.75 -1.43 -7.80
C SER A 131 -3.81 -1.14 -6.63
N TYR A 132 -3.12 -2.14 -6.10
CA TYR A 132 -2.10 -1.98 -5.06
C TYR A 132 -0.99 -3.03 -5.22
N ALA A 133 0.19 -2.74 -4.68
CA ALA A 133 1.31 -3.67 -4.68
C ALA A 133 1.59 -4.19 -3.26
N ILE A 134 2.00 -5.45 -3.18
CA ILE A 134 2.63 -6.06 -2.00
C ILE A 134 4.07 -6.34 -2.41
N GLU A 135 5.02 -5.70 -1.74
CA GLU A 135 6.43 -5.70 -2.13
C GLU A 135 7.30 -6.15 -0.97
N SER A 136 8.15 -7.14 -1.21
CA SER A 136 9.19 -7.59 -0.30
C SER A 136 10.54 -7.66 -1.02
N ASN A 137 11.59 -8.06 -0.30
CA ASN A 137 12.89 -8.34 -0.91
C ASN A 137 12.92 -9.65 -1.73
N VAL A 138 11.84 -10.45 -1.71
CA VAL A 138 11.74 -11.74 -2.40
C VAL A 138 10.79 -11.67 -3.58
N SER A 139 9.64 -11.00 -3.43
CA SER A 139 8.65 -10.91 -4.51
C SER A 139 7.87 -9.61 -4.49
N THR A 140 7.25 -9.33 -5.63
CA THR A 140 6.35 -8.19 -5.84
C THR A 140 5.09 -8.70 -6.49
N VAL A 141 3.95 -8.55 -5.82
CA VAL A 141 2.64 -8.95 -6.32
C VAL A 141 1.79 -7.70 -6.48
N ILE A 142 1.23 -7.48 -7.67
CA ILE A 142 0.32 -6.36 -7.93
C ILE A 142 -1.09 -6.91 -8.08
N LEU A 143 -2.01 -6.45 -7.23
CA LEU A 143 -3.40 -6.88 -7.20
C LEU A 143 -4.33 -5.73 -7.55
N SER A 144 -5.39 -6.03 -8.28
CA SER A 144 -6.48 -5.13 -8.62
C SER A 144 -7.79 -5.73 -8.15
N PHE A 145 -8.51 -5.06 -7.26
CA PHE A 145 -9.83 -5.51 -6.83
C PHE A 145 -10.84 -5.32 -7.97
N VAL A 146 -11.57 -6.37 -8.30
CA VAL A 146 -12.58 -6.35 -9.37
C VAL A 146 -13.98 -6.23 -8.78
N THR A 147 -14.33 -7.15 -7.88
CA THR A 147 -15.66 -7.22 -7.28
C THR A 147 -15.67 -8.17 -6.08
N SER A 148 -16.77 -8.18 -5.32
CA SER A 148 -17.06 -9.19 -4.32
C SER A 148 -18.40 -9.86 -4.62
N THR A 149 -18.46 -11.18 -4.50
CA THR A 149 -19.68 -11.97 -4.74
C THR A 149 -19.91 -12.94 -3.59
N SER A 150 -21.16 -13.27 -3.27
CA SER A 150 -21.44 -14.38 -2.37
C SER A 150 -21.08 -15.70 -3.04
N ASN A 151 -20.37 -16.57 -2.33
CA ASN A 151 -20.13 -17.94 -2.76
C ASN A 151 -21.43 -18.73 -2.59
N ASN A 152 -22.03 -19.14 -3.72
CA ASN A 152 -23.31 -19.85 -3.72
C ASN A 152 -23.28 -21.21 -2.98
N VAL A 153 -22.10 -21.76 -2.67
CA VAL A 153 -21.95 -23.06 -1.99
C VAL A 153 -21.74 -22.89 -0.48
N THR A 154 -20.94 -21.90 -0.06
CA THR A 154 -20.58 -21.70 1.36
C THR A 154 -21.31 -20.52 2.02
N GLY A 155 -21.99 -19.68 1.23
CA GLY A 155 -22.60 -18.43 1.67
C GLY A 155 -21.61 -17.32 2.04
N GLN A 156 -20.30 -17.59 1.98
CA GLN A 156 -19.27 -16.61 2.34
C GLN A 156 -19.02 -15.62 1.20
N THR A 157 -18.74 -14.36 1.54
CA THR A 157 -18.26 -13.39 0.56
C THR A 157 -16.90 -13.82 0.02
N VAL A 158 -16.75 -13.79 -1.30
CA VAL A 158 -15.49 -14.05 -2.00
C VAL A 158 -15.09 -12.79 -2.75
N TYR A 159 -13.81 -12.49 -2.72
CA TYR A 159 -13.23 -11.32 -3.36
C TYR A 159 -12.53 -11.73 -4.65
N ARG A 160 -12.88 -11.06 -5.75
CA ARG A 160 -12.27 -11.28 -7.04
C ARG A 160 -11.16 -10.26 -7.26
N TYR A 161 -9.96 -10.75 -7.56
CA TYR A 161 -8.79 -9.94 -7.89
C TYR A 161 -8.26 -10.29 -9.27
N SER A 162 -7.63 -9.31 -9.92
CA SER A 162 -6.67 -9.54 -11.00
C SER A 162 -5.27 -9.37 -10.44
N GLU A 163 -4.42 -10.36 -10.60
CA GLU A 163 -2.97 -10.21 -10.48
C GLU A 163 -2.44 -9.60 -11.77
N LEU A 164 -1.61 -8.56 -11.66
CA LEU A 164 -1.10 -7.80 -12.81
C LEU A 164 0.41 -7.98 -13.01
N SER A 165 1.14 -8.38 -11.98
CA SER A 165 2.59 -8.58 -12.00
C SER A 165 3.00 -9.54 -10.87
N PRO A 166 3.94 -10.48 -11.12
CA PRO A 166 4.69 -10.71 -12.36
C PRO A 166 3.90 -11.51 -13.42
N VAL A 167 2.65 -11.83 -13.11
CA VAL A 167 1.78 -12.69 -13.90
C VAL A 167 0.41 -12.03 -14.05
N THR A 168 -0.24 -12.23 -15.19
CA THR A 168 -1.67 -11.92 -15.34
C THR A 168 -2.50 -13.13 -14.94
N SER A 169 -3.19 -13.05 -13.81
CA SER A 169 -4.06 -14.11 -13.31
C SER A 169 -5.37 -13.54 -12.73
N SER A 170 -6.45 -14.31 -12.80
CA SER A 170 -7.69 -13.99 -12.08
C SER A 170 -7.78 -14.87 -10.86
N LEU A 171 -8.03 -14.25 -9.70
CA LEU A 171 -8.04 -14.89 -8.40
C LEU A 171 -9.43 -14.73 -7.75
N LEU A 172 -9.88 -15.78 -7.08
CA LEU A 172 -10.98 -15.70 -6.11
C LEU A 172 -10.41 -16.00 -4.73
N VAL A 173 -10.61 -15.11 -3.78
CA VAL A 173 -9.99 -15.17 -2.45
C VAL A 173 -11.07 -15.06 -1.37
N LEU A 174 -11.01 -15.96 -0.39
CA LEU A 174 -11.88 -15.93 0.79
C LEU A 174 -11.42 -14.88 1.80
N PRO A 175 -12.27 -14.43 2.74
CA PRO A 175 -11.89 -13.45 3.76
C PRO A 175 -10.78 -13.95 4.70
N SER A 176 -10.63 -15.26 4.81
CA SER A 176 -9.53 -15.90 5.52
C SER A 176 -8.18 -15.82 4.80
N GLY A 177 -8.13 -15.31 3.56
CA GLY A 177 -6.90 -15.23 2.75
C GLY A 177 -6.64 -16.49 1.90
N LEU A 178 -7.49 -17.50 2.00
CA LEU A 178 -7.44 -18.69 1.16
C LEU A 178 -7.75 -18.36 -0.28
N VAL A 179 -6.89 -18.77 -1.21
CA VAL A 179 -7.15 -18.64 -2.65
C VAL A 179 -8.09 -19.77 -3.08
N GLN A 180 -9.35 -19.44 -3.35
CA GLN A 180 -10.36 -20.40 -3.80
C GLN A 180 -10.13 -20.82 -5.25
N THR A 181 -9.85 -19.86 -6.14
CA THR A 181 -9.64 -20.14 -7.56
C THR A 181 -8.45 -19.35 -8.09
N ILE A 182 -7.61 -19.99 -8.90
CA ILE A 182 -6.57 -19.36 -9.72
C ILE A 182 -6.83 -19.72 -11.17
N ASN A 183 -7.03 -18.68 -12.00
CA ASN A 183 -7.11 -18.81 -13.45
C ASN A 183 -5.91 -18.10 -14.06
N ARG A 184 -5.03 -18.84 -14.73
CA ARG A 184 -3.80 -18.30 -15.32
C ARG A 184 -3.58 -18.89 -16.70
N THR A 185 -3.24 -18.05 -17.66
CA THR A 185 -2.87 -18.48 -19.01
C THR A 185 -1.34 -18.49 -19.14
N VAL A 186 -0.75 -19.62 -19.53
CA VAL A 186 0.69 -19.75 -19.80
C VAL A 186 0.89 -20.51 -21.10
N SER A 187 1.62 -19.91 -22.04
CA SER A 187 1.96 -20.55 -23.34
C SER A 187 0.73 -21.09 -24.10
N GLY A 188 -0.39 -20.36 -24.05
CA GLY A 188 -1.64 -20.75 -24.72
C GLY A 188 -2.43 -21.86 -24.01
N LEU A 189 -2.03 -22.25 -22.80
CA LEU A 189 -2.80 -23.15 -21.93
C LEU A 189 -3.45 -22.35 -20.80
N ASP A 190 -4.72 -22.62 -20.55
CA ASP A 190 -5.48 -22.04 -19.44
C ASP A 190 -5.49 -23.01 -18.26
N PHE A 191 -4.81 -22.62 -17.18
CA PHE A 191 -4.75 -23.35 -15.92
C PHE A 191 -5.84 -22.83 -14.99
N VAL A 192 -6.73 -23.73 -14.58
CA VAL A 192 -7.85 -23.44 -13.68
C VAL A 192 -7.68 -24.32 -12.44
N MET A 193 -7.25 -23.72 -11.34
CA MET A 193 -7.04 -24.40 -10.07
C MET A 193 -8.14 -23.98 -9.08
N ASN A 194 -8.92 -24.94 -8.57
CA ASN A 194 -10.04 -24.71 -7.66
C ASN A 194 -9.86 -25.44 -6.34
N LEU A 195 -10.05 -24.76 -5.23
CA LEU A 195 -9.98 -25.30 -3.88
C LEU A 195 -11.18 -26.23 -3.65
N THR A 196 -10.92 -27.47 -3.26
CA THR A 196 -11.95 -28.48 -2.97
C THR A 196 -11.99 -28.88 -1.50
N GLY A 197 -10.93 -28.61 -0.73
CA GLY A 197 -10.90 -28.86 0.70
C GLY A 197 -9.76 -28.12 1.40
N TYR A 198 -9.95 -27.74 2.66
CA TYR A 198 -8.92 -27.08 3.44
C TYR A 198 -9.09 -27.33 4.94
N GLN A 199 -7.99 -27.17 5.67
CA GLN A 199 -7.97 -27.12 7.13
C GLN A 199 -7.16 -25.90 7.54
N LEU A 200 -7.67 -25.13 8.50
CA LEU A 200 -6.99 -23.95 9.04
C LEU A 200 -6.32 -24.28 10.37
N SER A 201 -5.27 -23.55 10.71
CA SER A 201 -4.68 -23.56 12.05
C SER A 201 -5.59 -22.85 13.06
N ASN A 202 -5.21 -22.93 14.34
CA ASN A 202 -5.68 -21.96 15.32
C ASN A 202 -5.25 -20.55 14.91
N ALA A 203 -5.99 -19.54 15.37
CA ALA A 203 -5.70 -18.16 15.01
C ALA A 203 -4.29 -17.74 15.48
N LEU A 204 -3.52 -17.16 14.57
CA LEU A 204 -2.33 -16.37 14.85
C LEU A 204 -2.73 -14.90 14.85
N GLN A 205 -2.13 -14.12 15.73
CA GLN A 205 -2.40 -12.68 15.81
C GLN A 205 -1.12 -11.89 15.54
N PRO A 206 -1.16 -10.87 14.66
CA PRO A 206 -0.12 -9.88 14.59
C PRO A 206 -0.13 -9.02 15.86
N THR A 207 1.01 -8.45 16.21
CA THR A 207 1.07 -7.39 17.21
C THR A 207 0.89 -6.04 16.53
N ASN A 208 0.14 -5.15 17.18
CA ASN A 208 0.10 -3.77 16.73
C ASN A 208 1.50 -3.13 16.90
N PHE A 209 2.02 -2.52 15.82
CA PHE A 209 3.33 -1.89 15.83
C PHE A 209 3.30 -0.45 16.34
N THR A 210 2.22 0.30 16.07
CA THR A 210 2.11 1.72 16.46
C THR A 210 0.73 2.08 16.99
N SER A 211 0.65 3.10 17.84
CA SER A 211 -0.61 3.61 18.37
C SER A 211 -1.23 4.73 17.52
N ARG A 212 -0.53 5.23 16.48
CA ARG A 212 -1.00 6.32 15.60
C ARG A 212 -1.36 5.83 14.20
N PRO A 213 -2.46 6.29 13.59
CA PRO A 213 -2.98 5.71 12.34
C PRO A 213 -2.08 5.97 11.12
N GLY A 214 -1.18 6.95 11.19
CA GLY A 214 -0.23 7.28 10.13
C GLY A 214 0.73 8.40 10.55
N TYR A 215 1.75 8.62 9.72
CA TYR A 215 2.72 9.69 9.84
C TYR A 215 2.87 10.39 8.49
N VAL A 216 2.42 11.64 8.42
CA VAL A 216 2.46 12.45 7.20
C VAL A 216 3.73 13.28 7.18
N TYR A 217 4.38 13.32 6.02
CA TYR A 217 5.54 14.15 5.76
C TYR A 217 5.36 14.96 4.49
N VAL A 218 5.93 16.16 4.48
CA VAL A 218 6.11 16.96 3.25
C VAL A 218 7.48 16.66 2.65
N ASN A 219 7.49 16.33 1.36
CA ASN A 219 8.69 16.26 0.54
C ASN A 219 9.04 17.67 0.07
N MET A 220 10.31 18.03 0.21
CA MET A 220 10.83 19.31 -0.27
C MET A 220 12.02 19.07 -1.19
N THR A 221 12.03 19.70 -2.36
CA THR A 221 13.12 19.62 -3.34
C THR A 221 13.85 20.95 -3.41
N TYR A 222 15.16 20.88 -3.67
CA TYR A 222 15.96 22.10 -3.83
C TYR A 222 15.67 22.78 -5.17
N SER A 223 15.26 24.04 -5.12
CA SER A 223 15.08 24.89 -6.30
C SER A 223 16.32 25.75 -6.49
N ASN A 224 17.04 25.53 -7.60
CA ASN A 224 18.18 26.36 -7.98
C ASN A 224 17.76 27.82 -8.24
N PHE A 225 16.51 28.06 -8.66
CA PHE A 225 16.01 29.40 -8.95
C PHE A 225 15.85 30.24 -7.68
N SER A 226 15.26 29.65 -6.63
CA SER A 226 15.05 30.34 -5.35
C SER A 226 16.17 30.08 -4.33
N ALA A 227 17.18 29.27 -4.71
CA ALA A 227 18.27 28.82 -3.86
C ALA A 227 17.81 28.22 -2.51
N THR A 228 16.61 27.64 -2.47
CA THR A 228 15.99 27.11 -1.25
C THR A 228 15.15 25.87 -1.54
N TYR A 229 14.82 25.12 -0.50
CA TYR A 229 13.92 23.97 -0.59
C TYR A 229 12.47 24.43 -0.70
N GLN A 230 11.71 23.79 -1.60
CA GLN A 230 10.30 24.07 -1.86
C GLN A 230 9.48 22.80 -1.73
N PRO A 231 8.24 22.86 -1.19
CA PRO A 231 7.35 21.70 -1.15
C PRO A 231 7.11 21.15 -2.56
N SER A 232 7.27 19.83 -2.70
CA SER A 232 7.09 19.12 -3.98
C SER A 232 6.02 18.03 -3.91
N GLY A 233 5.49 17.74 -2.72
CA GLY A 233 4.43 16.76 -2.50
C GLY A 233 4.41 16.25 -1.07
N TYR A 234 3.52 15.32 -0.77
CA TYR A 234 3.38 14.73 0.55
C TYR A 234 3.35 13.22 0.46
N VAL A 235 3.88 12.57 1.50
CA VAL A 235 3.89 11.12 1.64
C VAL A 235 3.37 10.76 3.02
N GLU A 236 2.54 9.72 3.08
CA GLU A 236 2.06 9.17 4.32
C GLU A 236 2.54 7.73 4.48
N TYR A 237 3.05 7.43 5.67
CA TYR A 237 3.47 6.09 6.07
C TYR A 237 2.55 5.58 7.18
N VAL A 238 2.05 4.37 7.00
CA VAL A 238 1.21 3.66 7.97
C VAL A 238 1.86 2.32 8.31
N TYR A 239 1.86 1.93 9.58
CA TYR A 239 2.49 0.69 10.04
C TYR A 239 1.44 -0.26 10.62
N PRO A 240 0.67 -0.98 9.78
CA PRO A 240 -0.53 -1.67 10.23
C PRO A 240 -0.26 -2.82 11.20
N ALA A 241 0.87 -3.52 11.07
CA ALA A 241 1.15 -4.69 11.88
C ALA A 241 2.64 -5.03 11.93
N LEU A 242 3.05 -5.66 13.03
CA LEU A 242 4.27 -6.45 13.13
C LEU A 242 3.87 -7.93 13.20
N LEU A 243 4.23 -8.67 12.15
CA LEU A 243 3.98 -10.11 12.05
C LEU A 243 5.06 -10.91 12.81
N PRO A 244 4.74 -12.15 13.23
CA PRO A 244 5.73 -13.06 13.78
C PRO A 244 6.97 -13.20 12.89
N GLY A 245 8.15 -13.23 13.51
CA GLY A 245 9.43 -13.20 12.80
C GLY A 245 9.98 -11.78 12.54
N ASN A 246 9.48 -10.77 13.24
CA ASN A 246 9.91 -9.37 13.14
C ASN A 246 9.73 -8.78 11.73
N LEU A 247 8.64 -9.18 11.05
CA LEU A 247 8.26 -8.65 9.75
C LEU A 247 7.26 -7.51 9.95
N LEU A 248 7.73 -6.29 9.71
CA LEU A 248 6.94 -5.08 9.71
C LEU A 248 6.19 -4.96 8.38
N LEU A 249 4.90 -4.67 8.47
CA LEU A 249 4.12 -4.18 7.34
C LEU A 249 4.17 -2.66 7.36
N MET A 250 4.49 -2.06 6.22
CA MET A 250 4.49 -0.61 6.04
C MET A 250 3.72 -0.27 4.78
N VAL A 251 2.66 0.51 4.91
CA VAL A 251 1.95 1.08 3.77
C VAL A 251 2.53 2.45 3.49
N GLN A 252 2.89 2.70 2.23
CA GLN A 252 3.34 3.99 1.74
C GLN A 252 2.43 4.45 0.60
N TYR A 253 1.96 5.69 0.65
CA TYR A 253 1.28 6.33 -0.47
C TYR A 253 1.58 7.82 -0.56
N ASN A 254 1.51 8.33 -1.78
CA ASN A 254 1.61 9.75 -2.07
C ASN A 254 0.24 10.39 -1.87
N ILE A 255 0.21 11.63 -1.37
CA ILE A 255 -1.03 12.39 -1.27
C ILE A 255 -1.20 13.22 -2.54
N ASN A 256 -2.39 13.14 -3.14
CA ASN A 256 -2.76 13.87 -4.32
C ASN A 256 -3.50 15.16 -3.94
N GLU A 257 -3.05 16.28 -4.50
CA GLU A 257 -3.64 17.60 -4.27
C GLU A 257 -4.44 18.10 -5.47
N LEU A 258 -4.71 17.24 -6.44
CA LEU A 258 -5.54 17.58 -7.58
C LEU A 258 -6.98 17.83 -7.13
N ASN A 259 -7.48 19.00 -7.51
CA ASN A 259 -8.80 19.49 -7.19
C ASN A 259 -9.91 18.48 -7.50
N ALA A 260 -10.75 18.14 -6.51
CA ALA A 260 -11.80 17.12 -6.57
C ALA A 260 -11.36 15.67 -6.87
N PHE A 261 -10.06 15.36 -6.85
CA PHE A 261 -9.60 13.96 -6.86
C PHE A 261 -9.53 13.41 -5.42
N PRO A 262 -9.61 12.08 -5.24
CA PRO A 262 -9.25 11.45 -3.99
C PRO A 262 -7.85 11.87 -3.54
N LEU A 263 -7.67 12.07 -2.24
CA LEU A 263 -6.41 12.44 -1.62
C LEU A 263 -5.38 11.31 -1.74
N GLY A 264 -5.81 10.05 -1.92
CA GLY A 264 -4.91 8.96 -2.29
C GLY A 264 -4.35 9.16 -3.70
N GLY A 265 -3.05 9.41 -3.79
CA GLY A 265 -2.33 9.45 -5.05
C GLY A 265 -2.02 8.07 -5.63
N TYR A 266 -1.23 8.07 -6.70
CA TYR A 266 -0.74 6.87 -7.37
C TYR A 266 0.78 6.87 -7.41
N THR A 267 1.37 5.69 -7.49
CA THR A 267 2.78 5.48 -7.79
C THR A 267 2.92 4.39 -8.85
N SER A 268 4.11 4.19 -9.41
CA SER A 268 4.36 3.12 -10.37
C SER A 268 5.25 2.03 -9.77
N VAL A 269 4.81 0.78 -9.87
CA VAL A 269 5.58 -0.42 -9.52
C VAL A 269 5.60 -1.33 -10.74
N ASN A 270 6.79 -1.72 -11.21
CA ASN A 270 6.96 -2.54 -12.42
C ASN A 270 6.17 -2.01 -13.65
N GLY A 271 6.07 -0.68 -13.79
CA GLY A 271 5.33 -0.03 -14.88
C GLY A 271 3.81 -0.02 -14.73
N GLN A 272 3.25 -0.58 -13.65
CA GLN A 272 1.82 -0.51 -13.32
C GLN A 272 1.55 0.63 -12.36
N LEU A 273 0.46 1.37 -12.56
CA LEU A 273 0.01 2.39 -11.61
C LEU A 273 -0.73 1.72 -10.45
N VAL A 274 -0.28 1.97 -9.23
CA VAL A 274 -0.85 1.43 -7.99
C VAL A 274 -1.20 2.57 -7.04
N ASN A 275 -2.31 2.43 -6.30
CA ASN A 275 -2.78 3.40 -5.33
C ASN A 275 -1.87 3.49 -4.10
N PHE A 276 -1.28 2.37 -3.68
CA PHE A 276 -0.32 2.31 -2.58
C PHE A 276 0.53 1.04 -2.67
N ILE A 277 1.59 1.01 -1.87
CA ILE A 277 2.49 -0.13 -1.74
C ILE A 277 2.45 -0.60 -0.29
N ILE A 278 2.19 -1.89 -0.07
CA ILE A 278 2.42 -2.58 1.20
C ILE A 278 3.82 -3.17 1.14
N GLN A 279 4.78 -2.50 1.77
CA GLN A 279 6.12 -3.01 1.93
C GLN A 279 6.18 -3.99 3.10
N VAL A 280 6.79 -5.16 2.85
CA VAL A 280 6.97 -6.23 3.82
C VAL A 280 8.47 -6.45 4.03
N GLY A 281 8.93 -6.27 5.26
CA GLY A 281 10.34 -6.42 5.57
C GLY A 281 10.61 -6.24 7.05
N THR A 282 11.88 -6.22 7.44
CA THR A 282 12.24 -5.93 8.84
C THR A 282 12.25 -4.42 9.10
N PRO A 283 12.05 -3.96 10.35
CA PRO A 283 12.17 -2.54 10.68
C PRO A 283 13.49 -1.88 10.27
N THR A 284 14.57 -2.66 10.14
CA THR A 284 15.90 -2.18 9.72
C THR A 284 16.09 -2.09 8.21
N THR A 285 15.31 -2.86 7.43
CA THR A 285 15.41 -2.92 5.97
C THR A 285 14.39 -2.04 5.25
N LEU A 286 13.27 -1.72 5.92
CA LEU A 286 12.25 -0.84 5.37
C LEU A 286 12.60 0.64 5.58
N VAL A 287 12.02 1.49 4.72
CA VAL A 287 12.10 2.95 4.83
C VAL A 287 11.15 3.42 5.93
N THR A 288 11.54 3.26 7.19
CA THR A 288 10.66 3.58 8.33
C THR A 288 10.86 4.99 8.86
N ASN A 289 9.89 5.46 9.66
CA ASN A 289 9.98 6.72 10.38
C ASN A 289 10.65 6.55 11.75
N PHE A 290 11.27 5.40 12.01
CA PHE A 290 11.88 5.09 13.29
C PHE A 290 13.37 4.89 13.14
N ILE A 291 14.13 5.47 14.06
CA ILE A 291 15.54 5.15 14.25
C ILE A 291 15.59 3.91 15.15
N SER A 292 16.42 2.96 14.76
CA SER A 292 16.64 1.72 15.50
C SER A 292 18.01 1.75 16.18
N ASN A 293 18.07 1.23 17.40
CA ASN A 293 19.33 0.97 18.10
C ASN A 293 19.48 -0.55 18.23
N ALA A 294 20.30 -1.14 17.36
CA ALA A 294 20.58 -2.57 17.38
C ALA A 294 22.05 -2.78 17.74
N ASN A 295 22.32 -3.52 18.81
CA ASN A 295 23.67 -3.84 19.27
C ASN A 295 24.57 -2.59 19.45
N GLY A 296 24.00 -1.49 19.97
CA GLY A 296 24.72 -0.23 20.18
C GLY A 296 25.02 0.57 18.92
N THR A 297 24.57 0.10 17.75
CA THR A 297 24.66 0.85 16.48
C THR A 297 23.32 1.47 16.15
N LEU A 298 23.30 2.79 15.97
CA LEU A 298 22.11 3.52 15.54
C LEU A 298 21.97 3.46 14.02
N THR A 299 20.80 3.04 13.56
CA THR A 299 20.51 2.89 12.13
C THR A 299 19.15 3.44 11.74
N TRP A 300 19.08 4.03 10.56
CA TRP A 300 17.84 4.41 9.89
C TRP A 300 17.93 4.01 8.42
N ASN A 301 16.97 3.21 7.93
CA ASN A 301 16.92 2.74 6.55
C ASN A 301 18.25 2.13 6.07
N SER A 302 18.83 1.23 6.88
CA SER A 302 20.18 0.66 6.68
C SER A 302 21.37 1.63 6.71
N LEU A 303 21.16 2.95 6.85
CA LEU A 303 22.22 3.92 7.06
C LEU A 303 22.67 3.89 8.52
N LYS A 304 23.99 3.75 8.73
CA LYS A 304 24.60 3.92 10.05
C LYS A 304 24.67 5.40 10.39
N LEU A 305 24.24 5.72 11.60
CA LEU A 305 24.15 7.08 12.11
C LEU A 305 25.12 7.26 13.28
N SER A 306 25.68 8.47 13.38
CA SER A 306 26.42 8.92 14.55
C SER A 306 25.64 10.02 15.26
N TYR A 307 25.46 9.88 16.57
CA TYR A 307 24.86 10.93 17.39
C TYR A 307 25.78 12.16 17.40
N VAL A 308 25.20 13.33 17.22
CA VAL A 308 25.91 14.62 17.23
C VAL A 308 25.63 15.39 18.51
N GLY A 309 24.36 15.48 18.92
CA GLY A 309 23.94 16.26 20.07
C GLY A 309 22.44 16.52 20.09
N ASN A 310 22.01 17.40 20.99
CA ASN A 310 20.62 17.86 21.05
C ASN A 310 20.51 19.26 20.46
N VAL A 311 19.41 19.53 19.76
CA VAL A 311 19.15 20.81 19.08
C VAL A 311 17.68 21.21 19.23
N THR A 312 17.44 22.50 19.39
CA THR A 312 16.08 23.07 19.34
C THR A 312 15.81 23.57 17.93
N LYS A 313 14.70 23.11 17.32
CA LYS A 313 14.38 23.44 15.93
C LYS A 313 12.88 23.59 15.71
N THR A 314 12.48 24.55 14.90
CA THR A 314 11.09 24.72 14.45
C THR A 314 10.90 24.00 13.11
N VAL A 315 10.00 23.02 13.08
CA VAL A 315 9.63 22.24 11.89
C VAL A 315 8.12 22.37 11.71
N GLN A 316 7.67 22.78 10.52
CA GLN A 316 6.25 23.01 10.23
C GLN A 316 5.53 23.85 11.31
N GLY A 317 6.18 24.93 11.76
CA GLY A 317 5.65 25.84 12.78
C GLY A 317 5.65 25.32 14.23
N THR A 318 6.09 24.08 14.47
CA THR A 318 6.21 23.49 15.81
C THR A 318 7.67 23.44 16.25
N THR A 319 7.97 23.95 17.44
CA THR A 319 9.32 23.88 18.02
C THR A 319 9.52 22.58 18.79
N PHE A 320 10.61 21.87 18.46
CA PHE A 320 10.98 20.60 19.08
C PHE A 320 12.38 20.68 19.70
N ASN A 321 12.60 19.89 20.76
CA ASN A 321 13.94 19.54 21.24
C ASN A 321 14.27 18.16 20.67
N LEU A 322 15.20 18.13 19.70
CA LEU A 322 15.49 16.98 18.87
C LEU A 322 16.90 16.45 19.14
N GLU A 323 17.07 15.15 18.99
CA GLU A 323 18.36 14.50 18.88
C GLU A 323 18.82 14.57 17.42
N GLU A 324 20.04 15.05 17.18
CA GLU A 324 20.66 15.13 15.86
C GLU A 324 21.57 13.93 15.62
N TYR A 325 21.37 13.30 14.47
CA TYR A 325 22.15 12.17 13.98
C TYR A 325 22.68 12.45 12.58
N THR A 326 23.92 12.06 12.28
CA THR A 326 24.51 12.26 10.94
C THR A 326 25.08 10.99 10.35
N SER A 327 24.98 10.88 9.02
CA SER A 327 25.69 9.91 8.20
C SER A 327 26.44 10.65 7.10
N LYS A 328 27.71 10.32 6.90
CA LYS A 328 28.57 10.97 5.89
C LYS A 328 29.02 9.95 4.87
N VAL A 329 28.83 10.27 3.59
CA VAL A 329 29.37 9.51 2.47
C VAL A 329 30.65 10.20 2.01
N THR A 330 31.79 9.58 2.28
CA THR A 330 33.12 10.09 1.91
C THR A 330 33.73 9.23 0.80
N ARG A 331 34.45 9.85 -0.14
CA ARG A 331 35.42 9.13 -0.99
C ARG A 331 36.79 9.78 -0.79
N GLY A 332 37.73 9.02 -0.22
CA GLY A 332 38.97 9.60 0.32
C GLY A 332 38.64 10.62 1.40
N ASN A 333 39.22 11.83 1.29
CA ASN A 333 39.03 12.93 2.24
C ASN A 333 37.88 13.88 1.87
N ILE A 334 37.14 13.62 0.78
CA ILE A 334 36.05 14.48 0.32
C ILE A 334 34.73 13.88 0.78
N THR A 335 33.94 14.67 1.52
CA THR A 335 32.53 14.33 1.79
C THR A 335 31.71 14.69 0.56
N PHE A 336 30.96 13.72 0.04
CA PHE A 336 30.10 13.89 -1.15
C PHE A 336 28.65 14.13 -0.78
N ALA A 337 28.19 13.49 0.30
CA ALA A 337 26.84 13.64 0.80
C ALA A 337 26.83 13.51 2.33
N THR A 338 25.93 14.25 2.95
CA THR A 338 25.61 14.14 4.38
C THR A 338 24.11 13.97 4.53
N ALA A 339 23.69 12.93 5.24
CA ALA A 339 22.33 12.78 5.71
C ALA A 339 22.28 13.19 7.19
N THR A 340 21.48 14.20 7.52
CA THR A 340 21.22 14.62 8.90
C THR A 340 19.77 14.27 9.23
N ILE A 341 19.59 13.54 10.32
CA ILE A 341 18.29 13.12 10.82
C ILE A 341 18.07 13.77 12.17
N TYR A 342 16.92 14.42 12.31
CA TYR A 342 16.46 14.96 13.58
C TYR A 342 15.33 14.08 14.08
N ALA A 343 15.47 13.57 15.30
CA ALA A 343 14.51 12.65 15.88
C ALA A 343 14.07 13.07 17.29
N LEU A 344 12.86 12.63 17.63
CA LEU A 344 12.30 12.75 18.97
C LEU A 344 11.79 11.38 19.39
N LYS A 345 12.30 10.83 20.50
CA LYS A 345 11.90 9.51 21.02
C LYS A 345 11.97 8.42 19.95
N ASN A 346 13.12 8.34 19.24
CA ASN A 346 13.37 7.41 18.12
C ASN A 346 12.47 7.61 16.88
N MET A 347 11.60 8.62 16.83
CA MET A 347 10.80 8.94 15.65
C MET A 347 11.46 10.06 14.85
N VAL A 348 11.58 9.88 13.54
CA VAL A 348 12.11 10.87 12.61
C VAL A 348 11.15 12.05 12.50
N VAL A 349 11.64 13.25 12.80
CA VAL A 349 10.89 14.51 12.68
C VAL A 349 11.30 15.26 11.42
N GLU A 350 12.58 15.22 11.08
CA GLU A 350 13.08 15.81 9.84
C GLU A 350 14.28 15.00 9.32
N VAL A 351 14.35 14.84 8.00
CA VAL A 351 15.54 14.35 7.30
C VAL A 351 16.01 15.43 6.34
N ASN A 352 17.28 15.79 6.45
CA ASN A 352 17.95 16.65 5.49
C ASN A 352 19.04 15.85 4.79
N TYR A 353 18.91 15.67 3.47
CA TYR A 353 19.93 15.05 2.66
C TYR A 353 20.62 16.11 1.80
N ASN A 354 21.87 16.39 2.12
CA ASN A 354 22.65 17.42 1.46
C ASN A 354 23.83 16.83 0.69
N GLN A 355 24.01 17.26 -0.56
CA GLN A 355 25.17 16.94 -1.38
C GLN A 355 26.07 18.17 -1.44
N THR A 356 27.39 17.96 -1.54
CA THR A 356 28.39 19.05 -1.55
C THR A 356 28.13 20.09 -2.66
N PHE A 357 27.47 19.68 -3.74
CA PHE A 357 26.88 20.55 -4.75
C PHE A 357 25.38 20.23 -4.83
N PRO A 358 24.51 21.05 -4.22
CA PRO A 358 23.08 20.84 -4.29
C PRO A 358 22.62 20.83 -5.74
N SER A 359 21.80 19.86 -6.07
CA SER A 359 21.19 19.74 -7.39
C SER A 359 19.68 19.55 -7.21
N PHE A 360 18.95 19.47 -8.32
CA PHE A 360 17.53 19.10 -8.32
C PHE A 360 17.26 17.75 -7.62
N SER A 361 18.28 16.92 -7.36
CA SER A 361 18.16 15.67 -6.60
C SER A 361 18.38 15.82 -5.08
N SER A 362 18.67 17.02 -4.58
CA SER A 362 18.74 17.28 -3.13
C SER A 362 17.32 17.36 -2.56
N TYR A 363 17.08 16.65 -1.46
CA TYR A 363 15.75 16.49 -0.88
C TYR A 363 15.77 16.67 0.64
N LYS A 364 14.65 17.16 1.15
CA LYS A 364 14.37 17.31 2.57
C LYS A 364 12.98 16.75 2.85
N LEU A 365 12.84 16.06 3.99
CA LEU A 365 11.57 15.50 4.46
C LEU A 365 11.24 16.11 5.82
N GLU A 366 10.05 16.70 5.98
CA GLU A 366 9.60 17.30 7.24
C GLU A 366 8.30 16.68 7.73
N PHE A 367 8.25 16.32 9.01
CA PHE A 367 7.06 15.72 9.63
C PHE A 367 5.95 16.76 9.85
N ILE A 368 4.71 16.37 9.53
CA ILE A 368 3.50 17.14 9.83
C ILE A 368 2.83 16.50 11.06
N ASN A 369 2.92 17.18 12.20
CA ASN A 369 2.52 16.59 13.47
C ASN A 369 1.00 16.43 13.62
N GLY A 370 0.56 15.24 14.03
CA GLY A 370 -0.84 14.96 14.38
C GLY A 370 -1.76 14.81 13.18
N SER A 371 -1.19 14.72 11.98
CA SER A 371 -1.93 14.60 10.74
C SER A 371 -2.03 13.13 10.32
N TYR A 372 -3.25 12.72 9.99
CA TYR A 372 -3.57 11.51 9.25
C TYR A 372 -4.53 11.93 8.15
N ILE A 373 -4.22 11.59 6.90
CA ILE A 373 -5.04 11.99 5.77
C ILE A 373 -5.72 10.74 5.24
N ASN A 374 -7.03 10.64 5.50
CA ASN A 374 -7.83 9.58 4.92
C ASN A 374 -7.84 9.76 3.37
N PRO A 375 -7.25 8.83 2.60
CA PRO A 375 -7.08 8.97 1.16
C PRO A 375 -8.39 8.78 0.38
N SER A 376 -9.47 8.31 1.02
CA SER A 376 -10.81 8.30 0.44
C SER A 376 -11.49 9.69 0.50
N LEU A 377 -10.97 10.61 1.32
CA LEU A 377 -11.39 12.01 1.24
C LEU A 377 -10.94 12.60 -0.09
N HIS A 378 -11.64 13.63 -0.54
CA HIS A 378 -11.29 14.31 -1.79
C HIS A 378 -10.68 15.67 -1.47
N PHE A 379 -9.73 16.10 -2.31
CA PHE A 379 -9.20 17.45 -2.20
C PHE A 379 -10.33 18.46 -2.40
N PRO A 380 -10.43 19.52 -1.56
CA PRO A 380 -11.52 20.48 -1.64
C PRO A 380 -11.73 21.01 -3.05
N TYR A 381 -12.99 21.11 -3.47
CA TYR A 381 -13.31 21.63 -4.80
C TYR A 381 -13.17 23.15 -4.84
N LEU A 382 -11.95 23.65 -5.07
CA LEU A 382 -11.64 25.09 -5.03
C LEU A 382 -12.33 25.87 -6.17
N THR A 383 -12.74 25.18 -7.24
CA THR A 383 -13.35 25.79 -8.43
C THR A 383 -14.88 25.66 -8.49
N GLY A 384 -15.53 25.01 -7.52
CA GLY A 384 -17.00 25.00 -7.39
C GLY A 384 -17.52 25.70 -6.16
N TYR A 385 -16.62 26.35 -5.41
CA TYR A 385 -17.04 27.36 -4.46
C TYR A 385 -17.56 28.57 -5.26
N GLN A 386 -18.82 28.53 -5.68
CA GLN A 386 -19.54 29.70 -6.17
C GLN A 386 -19.86 30.61 -4.97
N ASN A 387 -18.83 31.16 -4.33
CA ASN A 387 -19.04 32.34 -3.50
C ASN A 387 -19.29 33.50 -4.47
N THR A 388 -20.54 33.76 -4.81
CA THR A 388 -20.95 34.99 -5.50
C THR A 388 -20.75 36.24 -4.62
N THR A 389 -20.24 36.06 -3.40
CA THR A 389 -20.04 37.09 -2.37
C THR A 389 -18.58 37.25 -1.92
N LEU A 390 -17.59 36.87 -2.73
CA LEU A 390 -16.23 37.41 -2.57
C LEU A 390 -16.11 38.74 -3.37
N PRO A 391 -15.53 39.81 -2.80
CA PRO A 391 -15.52 41.15 -3.42
C PRO A 391 -14.65 41.27 -4.69
N TYR A 392 -13.94 40.21 -5.10
CA TYR A 392 -13.16 40.20 -6.33
C TYR A 392 -13.42 38.91 -7.12
N LYS A 393 -14.10 39.05 -8.27
CA LYS A 393 -14.08 38.00 -9.30
C LYS A 393 -12.65 37.85 -9.84
N PRO A 394 -12.14 36.63 -10.07
CA PRO A 394 -10.94 36.45 -10.86
C PRO A 394 -11.24 36.97 -12.28
N VAL A 395 -10.64 38.12 -12.63
CA VAL A 395 -10.69 38.64 -13.99
C VAL A 395 -9.84 37.71 -14.85
N ASN A 396 -10.40 37.22 -15.94
CA ASN A 396 -9.68 36.40 -16.91
C ASN A 396 -8.38 37.14 -17.30
N PRO A 397 -7.18 36.52 -17.18
CA PRO A 397 -5.91 37.18 -17.48
C PRO A 397 -5.88 37.85 -18.86
N SER A 398 -6.60 37.27 -19.83
CA SER A 398 -6.73 37.80 -21.19
C SER A 398 -7.57 39.09 -21.23
N GLU A 399 -8.61 39.21 -20.41
CA GLU A 399 -9.43 40.44 -20.30
C GLU A 399 -8.66 41.53 -19.57
N SER A 400 -7.96 41.22 -18.48
CA SER A 400 -7.09 42.18 -17.78
C SER A 400 -5.97 42.71 -18.66
N PHE A 401 -5.33 41.87 -19.47
CA PHE A 401 -4.31 42.30 -20.42
C PHE A 401 -4.91 43.21 -21.49
N THR A 402 -6.08 42.87 -22.03
CA THR A 402 -6.76 43.69 -23.05
C THR A 402 -7.15 45.06 -22.50
N ILE A 403 -7.70 45.12 -21.28
CA ILE A 403 -8.06 46.38 -20.61
C ILE A 403 -6.80 47.20 -20.35
N ALA A 404 -5.72 46.60 -19.85
CA ALA A 404 -4.46 47.30 -19.60
C ALA A 404 -3.88 47.90 -20.90
N VAL A 405 -3.88 47.15 -22.00
CA VAL A 405 -3.42 47.63 -23.30
C VAL A 405 -4.28 48.80 -23.81
N VAL A 406 -5.61 48.69 -23.73
CA VAL A 406 -6.53 49.74 -24.17
C VAL A 406 -6.38 51.02 -23.35
N VAL A 407 -6.31 50.91 -22.03
CA VAL A 407 -6.10 52.07 -21.14
C VAL A 407 -4.76 52.73 -21.41
N THR A 408 -3.70 51.93 -21.60
CA THR A 408 -2.36 52.46 -21.89
C THR A 408 -2.34 53.21 -23.24
N LEU A 409 -3.01 52.68 -24.27
CA LEU A 409 -3.15 53.35 -25.57
C LEU A 409 -3.94 54.65 -25.48
N ILE A 410 -5.02 54.69 -24.69
CA ILE A 410 -5.81 55.91 -24.47
C ILE A 410 -4.98 56.97 -23.75
N VAL A 411 -4.23 56.59 -22.71
CA VAL A 411 -3.35 57.52 -21.97
C VAL A 411 -2.24 58.05 -22.88
N ILE A 412 -1.62 57.20 -23.69
CA ILE A 412 -0.61 57.62 -24.67
C ILE A 412 -1.24 58.58 -25.69
N ALA A 413 -2.42 58.28 -26.22
CA ALA A 413 -3.11 59.15 -27.17
C ALA A 413 -3.45 60.52 -26.56
N ILE A 414 -3.92 60.56 -25.32
CA ILE A 414 -4.19 61.81 -24.58
C ILE A 414 -2.88 62.59 -24.37
N LEU A 415 -1.80 61.93 -23.95
CA LEU A 415 -0.49 62.56 -23.76
C LEU A 415 0.07 63.11 -25.08
N VAL A 416 -0.05 62.39 -26.18
CA VAL A 416 0.36 62.86 -27.51
C VAL A 416 -0.45 64.08 -27.94
N ILE A 417 -1.77 64.09 -27.71
CA ILE A 417 -2.62 65.25 -28.01
C ILE A 417 -2.26 66.45 -27.12
N LEU A 418 -1.98 66.23 -25.84
CA LEU A 418 -1.55 67.26 -24.89
C LEU A 418 -0.15 67.80 -25.19
N HIS A 419 0.77 66.98 -25.71
CA HIS A 419 2.13 67.38 -26.06
C HIS A 419 2.23 68.07 -27.43
N ARG A 420 1.19 67.97 -28.26
CA ARG A 420 1.09 68.64 -29.58
C ARG A 420 0.37 69.99 -29.51
N ARG A 421 -0.18 70.37 -28.36
CA ARG A 421 -0.54 71.74 -27.98
C ARG A 421 0.62 72.36 -27.20
#